data_AF-A0A849F6D0-F1
#
_entry.id   AF-A0A849F6D0-F1
#
_cell.length_a   1.000
_cell.length_b   1.000
_cell.length_c   1.000
_cell.angle_alpha   90.00
_cell.angle_beta   90.00
_cell.angle_gamma   90.00
#
_symmetry.space_group_name_H-M   'P 1'
#
loop_
_entity.id
_entity.type
_entity.pdbx_description
1 polymer ?
#
loop_
_entity_poly.entity_id
_entity_poly.type
_entity_poly.pdbx_seq_one_letter_code
_entity_poly.pdbx_strand_id
1 'polypeptide(L)'
;MPLTEYSFNVENAVDRIFFGRNTIKKANSFLFFIENGIVKSLIHHLKYRNQQQIGTMLGDWHGQIIKENNYLDKIDYIIPVPLHPKKMKKRGYNQVSMFGMRLAHHLNAEFLENALVKTANTKTQTKKGRIGRWQNNRALYILNDPLQLEN
;
A
#
# COMPACT_ATOMS: atom_id res chain seq x y z
N MET A 1 11.56 -1.23 -15.82
CA MET A 1 10.52 -0.65 -14.94
C MET A 1 11.13 0.54 -14.22
N PRO A 2 10.39 1.64 -13.94
CA PRO A 2 10.94 2.82 -13.29
C PRO A 2 10.96 2.63 -11.75
N LEU A 3 11.97 1.90 -11.25
CA LEU A 3 12.20 1.68 -9.83
C LEU A 3 12.68 2.97 -9.15
N THR A 4 12.36 3.15 -7.87
CA THR A 4 12.83 4.29 -7.07
C THR A 4 14.20 4.06 -6.43
N GLU A 5 14.62 2.79 -6.29
CA GLU A 5 15.80 2.37 -5.53
C GLU A 5 15.83 2.84 -4.06
N TYR A 6 14.67 3.21 -3.49
CA TYR A 6 14.60 3.61 -2.09
C TYR A 6 14.75 2.38 -1.18
N SER A 7 15.66 2.46 -0.23
CA SER A 7 15.94 1.44 0.77
C SER A 7 15.47 1.88 2.16
N PHE A 8 15.55 0.95 3.13
CA PHE A 8 15.14 1.20 4.52
C PHE A 8 16.27 1.76 5.41
N ASN A 9 17.53 1.79 4.96
CA ASN A 9 18.69 2.27 5.74
C ASN A 9 18.99 3.78 5.63
N VAL A 10 18.54 4.46 4.57
CA VAL A 10 18.82 5.89 4.36
C VAL A 10 17.53 6.68 4.16
N GLU A 11 17.48 7.91 4.67
CA GLU A 11 16.34 8.80 4.48
C GLU A 11 16.07 9.03 2.98
N ASN A 12 14.81 8.88 2.57
CA ASN A 12 14.37 9.05 1.19
C ASN A 12 13.28 10.12 1.07
N ALA A 13 12.91 10.46 -0.17
CA ALA A 13 11.92 11.51 -0.43
C ALA A 13 10.53 11.21 0.15
N VAL A 14 10.18 9.93 0.36
CA VAL A 14 8.90 9.51 0.93
C VAL A 14 8.87 9.75 2.43
N ASP A 15 9.97 9.52 3.14
CA ASP A 15 10.09 9.83 4.58
C ASP A 15 9.74 11.29 4.87
N ARG A 16 10.33 12.20 4.09
CA ARG A 16 10.13 13.66 4.23
C ARG A 16 8.68 14.12 4.05
N ILE A 17 7.83 13.34 3.38
CA ILE A 17 6.41 13.69 3.20
C ILE A 17 5.66 13.62 4.55
N PHE A 18 6.14 12.80 5.48
CA PHE A 18 5.48 12.55 6.77
C PHE A 18 6.07 13.37 7.93
N PHE A 19 7.21 14.04 7.72
CA PHE A 19 7.83 14.88 8.75
C PHE A 19 6.86 15.96 9.25
N GLY A 20 6.73 16.04 10.58
CA GLY A 20 5.84 16.98 11.26
C GLY A 20 4.34 16.71 11.09
N ARG A 21 3.95 15.57 10.50
CA ARG A 21 2.53 15.22 10.26
C ARG A 21 2.07 14.00 11.04
N ASN A 22 2.85 12.92 10.96
CA ASN A 22 2.51 11.63 11.56
C ASN A 22 3.78 10.97 12.10
N THR A 23 3.67 10.25 13.20
CA THR A 23 4.74 9.41 13.73
C THR A 23 4.85 8.15 12.89
N ILE A 24 5.91 8.06 12.08
CA ILE A 24 6.28 6.85 11.33
C ILE A 24 7.77 6.56 11.54
N LYS A 25 8.16 5.28 11.58
CA LYS A 25 9.58 4.89 11.65
C LYS A 25 10.27 5.05 10.28
N LYS A 26 9.59 4.62 9.21
CA LYS A 26 10.14 4.61 7.85
C LYS A 26 9.03 4.58 6.79
N ALA A 27 9.29 5.17 5.63
CA ALA A 27 8.45 5.06 4.44
C ALA A 27 9.27 4.60 3.22
N ASN A 28 8.59 3.88 2.32
CA ASN A 28 9.17 3.38 1.08
C ASN A 28 8.16 3.49 -0.07
N SER A 29 8.65 3.61 -1.30
CA SER A 29 7.86 3.52 -2.51
C SER A 29 8.62 2.69 -3.53
N PHE A 30 8.00 1.67 -4.12
CA PHE A 30 8.68 0.76 -5.05
C PHE A 30 8.88 1.33 -6.46
N LEU A 31 7.89 2.06 -6.99
CA LEU A 31 7.85 2.49 -8.40
C LEU A 31 7.55 3.98 -8.54
N PHE A 32 8.18 4.62 -9.53
CA PHE A 32 7.73 5.93 -10.00
C PHE A 32 6.43 5.80 -10.81
N PHE A 33 5.51 6.75 -10.58
CA PHE A 33 4.28 6.87 -11.37
C PHE A 33 4.41 8.03 -12.36
N ILE A 34 4.38 7.71 -13.65
CA ILE A 34 4.41 8.67 -14.77
C ILE A 34 3.09 8.57 -15.54
N GLU A 35 2.52 9.71 -15.92
CA GLU A 35 1.17 9.78 -16.50
C GLU A 35 1.00 8.99 -17.81
N ASN A 36 2.05 8.80 -18.59
CA ASN A 36 2.02 7.97 -19.81
C ASN A 36 2.97 6.77 -19.71
N GLY A 37 3.25 6.29 -18.49
CA GLY A 37 4.20 5.20 -18.24
C GLY A 37 3.56 3.83 -18.09
N ILE A 38 4.39 2.78 -18.23
CA ILE A 38 4.02 1.37 -18.04
C ILE A 38 3.35 1.09 -16.67
N VAL A 39 3.80 1.77 -15.61
CA VAL A 39 3.25 1.63 -14.25
C VAL A 39 1.78 2.04 -14.19
N LYS A 40 1.36 3.07 -14.94
CA LYS A 40 -0.06 3.46 -15.01
C LYS A 40 -0.89 2.37 -15.67
N SER A 41 -0.40 1.77 -16.75
CA SER A 41 -1.08 0.66 -17.43
C SER A 41 -1.23 -0.55 -16.49
N LEU A 42 -0.16 -0.93 -15.80
CA LEU A 42 -0.18 -2.01 -14.79
C LEU A 42 -1.20 -1.74 -13.68
N ILE A 43 -1.17 -0.55 -13.08
CA ILE A 43 -2.13 -0.16 -12.04
C ILE A 43 -3.55 -0.11 -12.57
N HIS A 44 -3.76 0.30 -13.83
CA HIS A 44 -5.08 0.32 -14.45
C HIS A 44 -5.63 -1.09 -14.67
N HIS A 45 -4.81 -2.01 -15.19
CA HIS A 45 -5.17 -3.41 -15.35
C HIS A 45 -5.47 -4.10 -14.00
N LEU A 46 -4.64 -3.84 -12.99
CA LEU A 46 -4.85 -4.30 -11.62
C LEU A 46 -6.11 -3.68 -10.96
N LYS A 47 -6.61 -2.52 -11.43
CA LYS A 47 -7.81 -1.90 -10.84
C LYS A 47 -9.10 -2.27 -11.58
N TYR A 48 -9.03 -2.60 -12.86
CA TYR A 48 -10.24 -2.61 -13.71
C TYR A 48 -10.31 -3.78 -14.68
N ARG A 49 -9.27 -4.62 -14.81
CA ARG A 49 -9.24 -5.76 -15.75
C ARG A 49 -9.06 -7.12 -15.06
N ASN A 50 -9.30 -7.19 -13.75
CA ASN A 50 -9.15 -8.42 -12.96
C ASN A 50 -7.76 -9.07 -13.02
N GLN A 51 -6.70 -8.29 -13.25
CA GLN A 51 -5.33 -8.78 -13.37
C GLN A 51 -4.63 -8.82 -12.00
N GLN A 52 -5.10 -9.67 -11.09
CA GLN A 52 -4.60 -9.79 -9.72
C GLN A 52 -3.13 -10.24 -9.65
N GLN A 53 -2.69 -11.04 -10.62
CA GLN A 53 -1.32 -11.54 -10.73
C GLN A 53 -0.28 -10.42 -10.88
N ILE A 54 -0.69 -9.21 -11.30
CA ILE A 54 0.18 -8.02 -11.27
C ILE A 54 0.58 -7.71 -9.83
N GLY A 55 -0.37 -7.83 -8.87
CA GLY A 55 -0.08 -7.66 -7.46
C GLY A 55 0.92 -8.70 -6.95
N THR A 56 0.74 -9.96 -7.33
CA THR A 56 1.67 -11.06 -7.01
C THR A 56 3.08 -10.77 -7.53
N MET A 57 3.21 -10.52 -8.84
CA MET A 57 4.50 -10.23 -9.48
C MET A 57 5.22 -9.04 -8.82
N LEU A 58 4.51 -7.93 -8.59
CA LEU A 58 5.10 -6.75 -7.95
C LEU A 58 5.48 -7.00 -6.49
N GLY A 59 4.67 -7.79 -5.77
CA GLY A 59 4.93 -8.13 -4.37
C GLY A 59 6.10 -9.08 -4.21
N ASP A 60 6.24 -10.06 -5.11
CA ASP A 60 7.40 -10.95 -5.16
C ASP A 60 8.68 -10.21 -5.43
N TRP A 61 8.66 -9.35 -6.45
CA TRP A 61 9.84 -8.57 -6.82
C TRP A 61 10.25 -7.63 -5.68
N HIS A 62 9.31 -6.85 -5.13
CA HIS A 62 9.64 -5.93 -4.06
C HIS A 62 10.05 -6.66 -2.78
N GLY A 63 9.36 -7.74 -2.42
CA GLY A 63 9.67 -8.53 -1.23
C GLY A 63 11.08 -9.12 -1.28
N GLN A 64 11.48 -9.64 -2.43
CA GLN A 64 12.83 -10.14 -2.66
C GLN A 64 13.88 -9.02 -2.46
N ILE A 65 13.66 -7.83 -3.04
CA ILE A 65 14.57 -6.68 -2.87
C ILE A 65 14.72 -6.30 -1.40
N ILE A 66 13.62 -6.25 -0.64
CA ILE A 66 13.67 -5.88 0.78
C ILE A 66 14.43 -6.94 1.58
N LYS A 67 14.14 -8.23 1.32
CA LYS A 67 14.78 -9.36 1.98
C LYS A 67 16.28 -9.39 1.72
N GLU A 68 16.71 -9.20 0.48
CA GLU A 68 18.13 -9.22 0.08
C GLU A 68 18.91 -8.06 0.70
N ASN A 69 18.33 -6.87 0.72
CA ASN A 69 18.96 -5.69 1.32
C ASN A 69 19.08 -5.79 2.85
N ASN A 70 18.15 -6.51 3.49
CA ASN A 70 18.16 -6.80 4.92
C ASN A 70 18.33 -5.57 5.84
N TYR A 71 17.84 -4.40 5.40
CA TYR A 71 17.88 -3.14 6.15
C TYR A 71 16.61 -2.86 6.97
N LEU A 72 15.58 -3.69 6.79
CA LEU A 72 14.32 -3.54 7.51
C LEU A 72 14.36 -4.48 8.72
N ASP A 73 14.12 -3.91 9.90
CA ASP A 73 13.93 -4.69 11.12
C ASP A 73 12.80 -5.71 10.95
N LYS A 74 12.75 -6.71 11.82
CA LYS A 74 11.70 -7.73 11.81
C LYS A 74 10.32 -7.06 11.78
N ILE A 75 9.51 -7.48 10.80
CA ILE A 75 8.12 -7.06 10.65
C ILE A 75 7.23 -8.20 11.12
N ASP A 76 6.40 -7.95 12.12
CA ASP A 76 5.46 -8.98 12.59
C ASP A 76 4.21 -9.06 11.69
N TYR A 77 3.71 -7.91 11.22
CA TYR A 77 2.45 -7.84 10.46
C TYR A 77 2.55 -7.01 9.18
N ILE A 78 1.90 -7.47 8.13
CA ILE A 78 1.59 -6.70 6.92
C ILE A 78 0.09 -6.55 6.78
N ILE A 79 -0.36 -5.29 6.81
CA ILE A 79 -1.78 -4.94 6.77
C ILE A 79 -2.07 -4.16 5.48
N PRO A 80 -2.89 -4.70 4.57
CA PRO A 80 -3.29 -3.98 3.36
C PRO A 80 -4.29 -2.88 3.71
N VAL A 81 -4.21 -1.73 3.02
CA VAL A 81 -5.24 -0.70 3.14
C VAL A 81 -6.54 -1.20 2.47
N PRO A 82 -7.67 -1.28 3.20
CA PRO A 82 -8.90 -1.88 2.69
C PRO A 82 -9.63 -0.98 1.69
N LEU A 83 -10.44 -1.62 0.85
CA LEU A 83 -11.44 -0.94 0.03
C LEU A 83 -12.78 -0.86 0.77
N HIS A 84 -13.56 0.16 0.43
CA HIS A 84 -14.93 0.26 0.92
C HIS A 84 -15.76 -0.90 0.33
N PRO A 85 -16.69 -1.54 1.09
CA PRO A 85 -17.45 -2.72 0.63
C PRO A 85 -18.12 -2.56 -0.75
N LYS A 86 -18.70 -1.39 -1.04
CA LYS A 86 -19.26 -1.08 -2.37
C LYS A 86 -18.23 -1.16 -3.51
N LYS A 87 -16.98 -0.71 -3.29
CA LYS A 87 -15.88 -0.82 -4.27
C LYS A 87 -15.35 -2.25 -4.35
N MET A 88 -15.28 -2.96 -3.22
CA MET A 88 -14.93 -4.37 -3.19
C MET A 88 -15.91 -5.18 -4.05
N LYS A 89 -17.22 -5.01 -3.87
CA LYS A 89 -18.26 -5.68 -4.68
C LYS A 89 -18.15 -5.33 -6.17
N LYS A 90 -17.92 -4.07 -6.52
CA LYS A 90 -17.78 -3.65 -7.93
C LYS A 90 -16.52 -4.20 -8.61
N ARG A 91 -15.42 -4.31 -7.86
CA ARG A 91 -14.10 -4.64 -8.42
C ARG A 91 -13.74 -6.13 -8.26
N GLY A 92 -14.36 -6.83 -7.32
CA GLY A 92 -14.13 -8.23 -7.00
C GLY A 92 -13.05 -8.47 -5.94
N TYR A 93 -12.04 -7.60 -5.85
CA TYR A 93 -10.88 -7.79 -4.96
C TYR A 93 -10.22 -6.47 -4.52
N ASN A 94 -9.38 -6.57 -3.49
CA ASN A 94 -8.51 -5.50 -3.05
C ASN A 94 -7.13 -5.59 -3.75
N GLN A 95 -6.74 -4.53 -4.45
CA GLN A 95 -5.59 -4.52 -5.39
C GLN A 95 -4.28 -4.79 -4.69
N VAL A 96 -4.20 -4.40 -3.42
CA VAL A 96 -2.99 -4.49 -2.63
C VAL A 96 -2.91 -5.80 -1.85
N SER A 97 -3.94 -6.66 -1.86
CA SER A 97 -3.94 -7.89 -1.07
C SER A 97 -2.90 -8.89 -1.56
N MET A 98 -2.92 -9.23 -2.86
CA MET A 98 -1.90 -10.13 -3.42
C MET A 98 -0.49 -9.56 -3.26
N PHE A 99 -0.33 -8.24 -3.43
CA PHE A 99 0.95 -7.57 -3.19
C PHE A 99 1.43 -7.72 -1.73
N GLY A 100 0.56 -7.43 -0.76
CA GLY A 100 0.87 -7.53 0.66
C GLY A 100 1.13 -8.96 1.12
N MET A 101 0.38 -9.93 0.59
CA MET A 101 0.58 -11.35 0.87
C MET A 101 1.95 -11.85 0.41
N ARG A 102 2.41 -11.43 -0.78
CA ARG A 102 3.75 -11.79 -1.26
C ARG A 102 4.85 -11.07 -0.48
N LEU A 103 4.65 -9.82 -0.08
CA LEU A 103 5.59 -9.16 0.85
C LEU A 103 5.70 -9.92 2.17
N ALA A 104 4.56 -10.35 2.74
CA ALA A 104 4.54 -11.03 4.04
C ALA A 104 5.32 -12.35 3.99
N HIS A 105 5.13 -13.10 2.90
CA HIS A 105 5.90 -14.29 2.59
C HIS A 105 7.42 -14.03 2.54
N HIS A 106 7.88 -12.98 1.84
CA HIS A 106 9.32 -12.71 1.74
C HIS A 106 9.94 -12.19 3.03
N LEU A 107 9.15 -11.47 3.84
CA LEU A 107 9.60 -10.88 5.10
C LEU A 107 9.38 -11.80 6.32
N ASN A 108 8.85 -13.01 6.11
CA ASN A 108 8.42 -13.91 7.19
C ASN A 108 7.49 -13.22 8.21
N ALA A 109 6.57 -12.40 7.71
CA ALA A 109 5.57 -11.68 8.50
C ALA A 109 4.18 -12.30 8.32
N GLU A 110 3.26 -12.02 9.25
CA GLU A 110 1.86 -12.41 9.14
C GLU A 110 1.06 -11.40 8.31
N PHE A 111 0.24 -11.89 7.37
CA PHE A 111 -0.62 -11.04 6.55
C PHE A 111 -2.02 -10.92 7.17
N LEU A 112 -2.37 -9.73 7.65
CA LEU A 112 -3.67 -9.47 8.30
C LEU A 112 -4.59 -8.66 7.38
N GLU A 113 -5.38 -9.35 6.55
CA GLU A 113 -6.23 -8.68 5.56
C GLU A 113 -7.35 -7.83 6.17
N ASN A 114 -7.90 -8.26 7.30
CA ASN A 114 -9.11 -7.68 7.91
C ASN A 114 -8.84 -6.82 9.15
N ALA A 115 -7.58 -6.51 9.47
CA ALA A 115 -7.25 -5.69 10.64
C ALA A 115 -7.76 -4.25 10.50
N LEU A 116 -7.84 -3.73 9.27
CA LEU A 116 -8.38 -2.40 8.96
C LEU A 116 -9.71 -2.51 8.22
N VAL A 117 -10.67 -1.67 8.59
CA VAL A 117 -11.97 -1.54 7.92
C VAL A 117 -12.17 -0.12 7.41
N LYS A 118 -12.55 0.03 6.15
CA LYS A 118 -12.87 1.33 5.55
C LYS A 118 -14.33 1.72 5.78
N THR A 119 -14.56 2.68 6.66
CA THR A 119 -15.91 3.14 7.08
C THR A 119 -16.59 4.05 6.07
N ALA A 120 -15.84 4.88 5.36
CA ALA A 120 -16.40 5.91 4.49
C ALA A 120 -16.35 5.53 2.99
N ASN A 121 -17.52 5.57 2.33
CA ASN A 121 -17.62 5.46 0.87
C ASN A 121 -17.20 6.77 0.18
N THR A 122 -15.91 7.09 0.18
CA THR A 122 -15.42 8.27 -0.51
C THR A 122 -15.45 8.10 -2.03
N LYS A 123 -16.01 9.11 -2.74
CA LYS A 123 -15.93 9.20 -4.22
C LYS A 123 -14.47 9.14 -4.68
N THR A 124 -14.24 8.69 -5.90
CA THR A 124 -12.88 8.56 -6.47
C THR A 124 -12.14 9.90 -6.43
N GLN A 125 -10.95 9.89 -5.84
CA GLN A 125 -10.09 11.07 -5.69
C GLN A 125 -9.29 11.39 -6.97
N THR A 126 -9.45 10.60 -8.03
CA THR A 126 -8.67 10.73 -9.29
C THR A 126 -8.90 12.05 -10.02
N LYS A 127 -10.03 12.73 -9.79
CA LYS A 127 -10.33 14.06 -10.36
C LYS A 127 -10.06 15.22 -9.39
N LYS A 128 -9.57 14.96 -8.17
CA LYS A 128 -9.32 16.01 -7.18
C LYS A 128 -7.86 16.46 -7.18
N GLY A 129 -7.66 17.78 -7.20
CA GLY A 129 -6.36 18.41 -6.99
C GLY A 129 -5.78 18.10 -5.61
N ARG A 130 -4.49 18.44 -5.39
CA ARG A 130 -3.75 18.12 -4.16
C ARG A 130 -4.51 18.54 -2.90
N ILE A 131 -5.02 19.78 -2.86
CA ILE A 131 -5.75 20.35 -1.72
C ILE A 131 -7.11 19.63 -1.51
N GLY A 132 -7.85 19.33 -2.57
CA GLY A 132 -9.15 18.67 -2.48
C GLY A 132 -9.09 17.22 -1.97
N ARG A 133 -7.92 16.57 -2.00
CA ARG A 133 -7.68 15.26 -1.39
C ARG A 133 -7.56 15.34 0.14
N TRP A 134 -7.11 16.47 0.68
CA TRP A 134 -6.84 16.66 2.11
C TRP A 134 -8.10 16.97 2.94
N GLN A 135 -9.10 17.67 2.39
CA GLN A 135 -10.29 18.16 3.13
C GLN A 135 -11.27 17.08 3.66
N ASN A 136 -10.91 15.79 3.66
CA ASN A 136 -11.79 14.75 4.22
C ASN A 136 -11.48 14.51 5.71
N ASN A 137 -11.99 15.38 6.59
CA ASN A 137 -11.88 15.32 8.05
C ASN A 137 -12.75 14.22 8.73
N ARG A 138 -13.01 13.08 8.07
CA ARG A 138 -13.70 11.94 8.72
C ARG A 138 -12.71 10.81 8.91
N ALA A 139 -12.76 10.11 10.05
CA ALA A 139 -12.05 8.85 10.24
C ALA A 139 -12.44 7.88 9.12
N LEU A 140 -11.54 7.70 8.15
CA LEU A 140 -11.79 6.91 6.94
C LEU A 140 -11.61 5.41 7.18
N TYR A 141 -10.97 5.06 8.29
CA TYR A 141 -10.54 3.71 8.63
C TYR A 141 -10.67 3.50 10.14
N ILE A 142 -11.03 2.29 10.54
CA ILE A 142 -11.05 1.82 11.93
C ILE A 142 -10.30 0.49 12.02
N LEU A 143 -9.74 0.19 13.18
CA LEU A 143 -9.23 -1.15 13.50
C LEU A 143 -10.41 -2.07 13.82
N ASN A 144 -10.34 -3.31 13.34
CA ASN A 144 -11.35 -4.31 13.66
C ASN A 144 -11.16 -4.86 15.09
N ASP A 145 -9.90 -5.08 15.48
CA ASP A 145 -9.51 -5.46 16.84
C ASP A 145 -8.28 -4.63 17.27
N PRO A 146 -8.47 -3.57 18.08
CA PRO A 146 -7.38 -2.74 18.56
C PRO A 146 -6.39 -3.47 19.47
N LEU A 147 -6.79 -4.56 20.14
CA LEU A 147 -5.93 -5.31 21.06
C LEU A 147 -4.96 -6.24 20.33
N GLN A 148 -5.21 -6.51 19.04
CA GLN A 148 -4.35 -7.36 18.23
C GLN A 148 -3.03 -6.66 17.82
N LEU A 149 -2.96 -5.33 17.90
CA LEU A 149 -1.83 -4.54 17.42
C LEU A 149 -1.28 -3.64 18.54
N GLU A 150 -0.19 -4.07 19.16
CA GLU A 150 0.60 -3.27 20.09
C GLU A 150 1.95 -2.91 19.43
N ASN A 151 2.44 -1.68 19.66
CA ASN A 151 3.70 -1.16 19.14
C ASN A 151 4.72 -0.96 20.26
#